data_AF-A0A1H1QK73-F1
#
_entry.id   AF-A0A1H1QK73-F1
#
_cell.length_a   1.000
_cell.length_b   1.000
_cell.length_c   1.000
_cell.angle_alpha   90.00
_cell.angle_beta   90.00
_cell.angle_gamma   90.00
#
_symmetry.space_group_name_H-M   'P 1'
#
loop_
_entity.id
_entity.type
_entity.pdbx_description
1 polymer ?
#
loop_
_entity_poly.entity_id
_entity_poly.type
_entity_poly.pdbx_seq_one_letter_code
_entity_poly.pdbx_strand_id
1 'polypeptide(L)'
;MHVGLIIVFNHFKDSQLKSDFITSLKALHNIKICLVCNSNDDIVLEQLNEIAYHGDHIAVVSTKRTKSTSSAVKAGARYVYNHYNLKYVGYIADFSSLESFEFVKKFESHQQTIITLIKEEIAAKKVKQTYYQSLFSIPKHLDKVLAMSQKIS
;
A
#
# COMPACT_ATOMS: atom_id res chain seq x y z
N MET A 1 6.68 -11.05 11.87
CA MET A 1 5.63 -11.01 10.82
C MET A 1 5.93 -9.82 9.94
N HIS A 2 6.19 -10.05 8.65
CA HIS A 2 6.44 -8.96 7.70
C HIS A 2 5.12 -8.61 7.00
N VAL A 3 4.85 -7.31 6.89
CA VAL A 3 3.66 -6.77 6.22
C VAL A 3 4.11 -6.15 4.90
N GLY A 4 3.37 -6.41 3.84
CA GLY A 4 3.52 -5.71 2.56
C GLY A 4 2.53 -4.57 2.44
N LEU A 5 2.88 -3.56 1.64
CA LEU A 5 1.99 -2.46 1.28
C LEU A 5 1.92 -2.34 -0.25
N ILE A 6 0.71 -2.37 -0.80
CA ILE A 6 0.45 -2.10 -2.21
C ILE A 6 -0.14 -0.70 -2.34
N ILE A 7 0.34 0.10 -3.28
CA ILE A 7 -0.23 1.41 -3.60
C ILE A 7 -0.50 1.46 -5.10
N VAL A 8 -1.76 1.60 -5.48
CA VAL A 8 -2.18 1.61 -6.90
C VAL A 8 -2.32 3.04 -7.39
N PHE A 9 -1.63 3.36 -8.48
CA PHE A 9 -1.68 4.66 -9.14
C PHE A 9 -2.34 4.54 -10.52
N ASN A 10 -3.44 5.25 -10.71
CA ASN A 10 -4.08 5.44 -12.02
C ASN A 10 -3.56 6.71 -12.73
N HIS A 11 -3.05 7.66 -11.95
CA HIS A 11 -2.42 8.90 -12.37
C HIS A 11 -1.46 9.36 -11.27
N PHE A 12 -0.48 10.17 -11.63
CA PHE A 12 0.40 10.82 -10.67
C PHE A 12 0.40 12.32 -10.95
N LYS A 13 -0.32 13.07 -10.11
CA LYS A 13 -0.42 14.52 -10.21
C LYS A 13 0.44 15.13 -9.12
N ASP A 14 1.05 16.26 -9.45
CA ASP A 14 1.93 17.04 -8.57
C ASP A 14 3.37 16.49 -8.43
N SER A 15 4.30 17.10 -9.15
CA SER A 15 5.72 16.75 -9.08
C SER A 15 6.37 17.15 -7.75
N GLN A 16 5.81 18.12 -7.01
CA GLN A 16 6.33 18.55 -5.71
C GLN A 16 6.08 17.47 -4.65
N LEU A 17 4.93 16.79 -4.75
CA LEU A 17 4.53 15.69 -3.88
C LEU A 17 5.51 14.50 -3.90
N LYS A 18 6.23 14.31 -5.02
CA LYS A 18 7.15 13.18 -5.21
C LYS A 18 8.22 13.11 -4.11
N SER A 19 8.81 14.25 -3.74
CA SER A 19 9.88 14.31 -2.73
C SER A 19 9.38 13.95 -1.32
N ASP A 20 8.20 14.43 -0.96
CA ASP A 20 7.53 14.09 0.29
C ASP A 20 7.13 12.61 0.31
N PHE A 21 6.62 12.10 -0.80
CA PHE A 21 6.25 10.70 -0.95
C PHE A 21 7.47 9.78 -0.74
N ILE A 22 8.60 10.10 -1.37
CA ILE A 22 9.87 9.39 -1.17
C ILE A 22 10.27 9.39 0.31
N THR A 23 10.15 10.54 0.99
CA THR A 23 10.52 10.67 2.40
C THR A 23 9.66 9.75 3.28
N SER A 24 8.35 9.78 3.12
CA SER A 24 7.46 8.90 3.89
C SER A 24 7.65 7.41 3.56
N LEU A 25 7.88 7.04 2.30
CA LEU A 25 8.14 5.63 1.96
C LEU A 25 9.48 5.12 2.52
N LYS A 26 10.51 5.98 2.61
CA LYS A 26 11.79 5.62 3.25
C LYS A 26 11.63 5.34 4.74
N ALA A 27 10.77 6.08 5.43
CA ALA A 27 10.50 5.83 6.84
C ALA A 27 9.95 4.40 7.08
N LEU A 28 9.21 3.86 6.11
CA LEU A 28 8.64 2.51 6.10
C LEU A 28 9.63 1.40 5.68
N HIS A 29 10.92 1.53 6.01
CA HIS A 29 12.01 0.61 5.61
C HIS A 29 11.79 -0.88 5.99
N ASN A 30 10.96 -1.16 7.01
CA ASN A 30 10.64 -2.51 7.45
C ASN A 30 9.43 -3.15 6.71
N ILE A 31 8.84 -2.44 5.75
CA ILE A 31 7.69 -2.88 4.94
C ILE A 31 8.12 -3.04 3.50
N LYS A 32 7.74 -4.15 2.86
CA LYS A 32 7.93 -4.29 1.41
C LYS A 32 6.80 -3.59 0.67
N ILE A 33 7.15 -2.59 -0.12
CA ILE A 33 6.21 -1.70 -0.81
C ILE A 33 6.17 -2.08 -2.29
N CYS A 34 4.96 -2.17 -2.84
CA CYS A 34 4.71 -2.40 -4.26
C CYS A 34 3.87 -1.26 -4.81
N LEU A 35 4.49 -0.38 -5.59
CA LEU A 35 3.82 0.65 -6.36
C LEU A 35 3.29 0.03 -7.65
N VAL A 36 1.99 0.11 -7.88
CA VAL A 36 1.35 -0.48 -9.07
C VAL A 36 0.97 0.63 -10.03
N CYS A 37 1.62 0.66 -11.19
CA CYS A 37 1.21 1.51 -12.31
C CYS A 37 0.00 0.88 -13.00
N ASN A 38 -1.17 1.44 -12.77
CA ASN A 38 -2.43 1.07 -13.41
C ASN A 38 -2.85 2.11 -14.47
N SER A 39 -1.86 2.63 -15.18
CA SER A 39 -2.02 3.61 -16.26
C SER A 39 -1.30 3.15 -17.52
N ASN A 40 -1.73 3.71 -18.65
CA ASN A 40 -1.01 3.61 -19.93
C ASN A 40 -0.09 4.82 -20.16
N ASP A 41 -0.02 5.72 -19.19
CA ASP A 41 0.81 6.92 -19.23
C ASP A 41 2.22 6.58 -18.75
N ASP A 42 3.19 6.68 -19.68
CA ASP A 42 4.60 6.40 -19.40
C ASP A 42 5.18 7.35 -18.35
N ILE A 43 4.65 8.58 -18.22
CA ILE A 43 5.09 9.56 -17.22
C ILE A 43 4.79 9.03 -15.81
N VAL A 44 3.62 8.39 -15.62
CA VAL A 44 3.27 7.78 -14.33
C VAL A 44 4.24 6.66 -13.99
N LEU A 45 4.56 5.80 -14.96
CA LEU A 45 5.50 4.71 -14.75
C LEU A 45 6.91 5.23 -14.42
N GLU A 46 7.39 6.24 -15.14
CA GLU A 46 8.68 6.88 -14.91
C GLU A 46 8.76 7.47 -13.50
N GLN A 47 7.75 8.22 -13.08
CA GLN A 47 7.70 8.80 -11.73
C GLN A 47 7.72 7.75 -10.63
N LEU A 48 7.00 6.63 -10.81
CA LEU A 48 7.04 5.53 -9.83
C LEU A 48 8.40 4.83 -9.80
N ASN A 49 9.06 4.66 -10.94
CA ASN A 49 10.40 4.08 -11.00
C ASN A 49 11.43 4.99 -10.32
N GLU A 50 11.32 6.30 -10.50
CA GLU A 50 12.16 7.27 -9.79
C GLU A 50 11.96 7.19 -8.27
N ILE A 51 10.71 7.10 -7.80
CA ILE A 51 10.41 6.91 -6.38
C ILE A 51 11.05 5.61 -5.87
N ALA A 52 10.92 4.51 -6.62
CA ALA A 52 11.46 3.20 -6.22
C ALA A 52 12.99 3.15 -6.22
N TYR A 53 13.67 3.95 -7.05
CA TYR A 53 15.13 4.08 -7.03
C TYR A 53 15.68 4.49 -5.66
N HIS A 54 14.85 5.12 -4.82
CA HIS A 54 15.25 5.61 -3.51
C HIS A 54 15.05 4.61 -2.35
N GLY A 55 14.62 3.38 -2.59
CA GLY A 55 14.48 2.36 -1.55
C GLY A 55 14.46 0.93 -2.10
N ASP A 56 15.34 0.07 -1.57
CA ASP A 56 15.45 -1.35 -1.96
C ASP A 56 14.22 -2.19 -1.53
N HIS A 57 13.43 -1.68 -0.59
CA HIS A 57 12.16 -2.23 -0.14
C HIS A 57 10.98 -1.81 -1.02
N ILE A 58 11.18 -0.97 -2.04
CA ILE A 58 10.15 -0.42 -2.92
C ILE A 58 10.29 -1.04 -4.31
N ALA A 59 9.22 -1.62 -4.82
CA ALA A 59 9.17 -2.20 -6.16
C ALA A 59 8.04 -1.58 -6.99
N VAL A 60 8.20 -1.57 -8.32
CA VAL A 60 7.19 -1.11 -9.27
C VAL A 60 6.67 -2.27 -10.10
N VAL A 61 5.34 -2.35 -10.24
CA VAL A 61 4.66 -3.29 -11.12
C VAL A 61 3.78 -2.51 -12.09
N SER A 62 4.01 -2.68 -13.39
CA SER A 62 3.12 -2.14 -14.42
C SER A 62 2.13 -3.20 -14.91
N THR A 63 0.86 -2.81 -15.04
CA THR A 63 -0.20 -3.68 -15.58
C THR A 63 -0.24 -3.70 -17.12
N LYS A 64 0.63 -2.95 -17.80
CA LYS A 64 0.71 -2.72 -19.27
C LYS A 64 -0.53 -2.07 -19.91
N ARG A 65 -1.71 -2.24 -19.31
CA ARG A 65 -2.98 -1.62 -19.68
C ARG A 65 -3.75 -1.28 -18.42
N THR A 66 -4.46 -0.15 -18.38
CA THR A 66 -5.40 0.15 -17.29
C THR A 66 -6.36 -1.02 -17.04
N LYS A 67 -6.42 -1.48 -15.79
CA LYS A 67 -7.30 -2.55 -15.31
C LYS A 67 -8.25 -2.03 -14.24
N SER A 68 -9.22 -2.87 -13.86
CA SER A 68 -9.96 -2.64 -12.62
C SER A 68 -9.01 -2.58 -11.43
N THR A 69 -9.39 -1.81 -10.41
CA THR A 69 -8.65 -1.67 -9.15
C THR A 69 -8.37 -3.01 -8.51
N SER A 70 -9.36 -3.90 -8.48
CA SER A 70 -9.21 -5.26 -7.96
C SER A 70 -8.16 -6.07 -8.72
N SER A 71 -8.03 -5.88 -10.02
CA SER A 71 -7.01 -6.54 -10.85
C SER A 71 -5.63 -5.94 -10.62
N ALA A 72 -5.53 -4.61 -10.48
CA ALA A 72 -4.28 -3.92 -10.16
C ALA A 72 -3.75 -4.32 -8.78
N VAL A 73 -4.62 -4.36 -7.76
CA VAL A 73 -4.28 -4.86 -6.42
C VAL A 73 -3.80 -6.31 -6.49
N LYS A 74 -4.48 -7.18 -7.26
CA LYS A 74 -4.05 -8.58 -7.45
C LYS A 74 -2.69 -8.68 -8.13
N ALA A 75 -2.38 -7.81 -9.09
CA ALA A 75 -1.06 -7.79 -9.75
C ALA A 75 0.06 -7.47 -8.75
N GLY A 76 -0.13 -6.42 -7.92
CA GLY A 76 0.80 -6.09 -6.85
C GLY A 76 0.91 -7.22 -5.82
N ALA A 77 -0.21 -7.79 -5.39
CA ALA A 77 -0.24 -8.89 -4.43
C ALA A 77 0.50 -10.12 -4.95
N ARG A 78 0.32 -10.48 -6.23
CA ARG A 78 1.05 -11.59 -6.87
C ARG A 78 2.55 -11.33 -6.88
N TYR A 79 2.98 -10.11 -7.22
CA TYR A 79 4.40 -9.75 -7.21
C TYR A 79 4.99 -9.90 -5.80
N VAL A 80 4.33 -9.30 -4.80
CA VAL A 80 4.76 -9.32 -3.40
C VAL A 80 4.83 -10.75 -2.84
N TYR A 81 3.85 -11.60 -3.17
CA TYR A 81 3.86 -13.00 -2.78
C TYR A 81 5.04 -13.76 -3.40
N ASN A 82 5.23 -13.60 -4.71
CA ASN A 82 6.26 -14.36 -5.43
C ASN A 82 7.69 -13.94 -5.07
N HIS A 83 7.94 -12.66 -4.79
CA HIS A 83 9.29 -12.15 -4.54
C HIS A 83 9.66 -12.17 -3.05
N TYR A 84 8.67 -12.04 -2.15
CA TYR A 84 8.93 -11.88 -0.72
C TYR A 84 8.23 -12.90 0.17
N ASN A 85 7.41 -13.80 -0.40
CA ASN A 85 6.60 -14.78 0.33
C ASN A 85 5.74 -14.15 1.46
N LEU A 86 5.30 -12.90 1.24
CA LEU A 86 4.49 -12.17 2.22
C LEU A 86 3.04 -12.60 2.11
N LYS A 87 2.43 -12.94 3.25
CA LYS A 87 1.03 -13.39 3.34
C LYS A 87 0.08 -12.29 3.80
N TYR A 88 0.60 -11.25 4.43
CA TYR A 88 -0.16 -10.14 5.00
C TYR A 88 0.19 -8.87 4.25
N VAL A 89 -0.74 -8.41 3.41
CA VAL A 89 -0.49 -7.29 2.51
C VAL A 89 -1.67 -6.34 2.54
N GLY A 90 -1.38 -5.10 2.92
CA GLY A 90 -2.33 -4.00 2.88
C GLY A 90 -2.33 -3.34 1.52
N TYR A 91 -3.43 -2.67 1.15
CA TYR A 91 -3.49 -1.88 -0.08
C TYR A 91 -4.13 -0.51 0.12
N ILE A 92 -3.63 0.46 -0.65
CA ILE A 92 -4.19 1.78 -0.93
C ILE A 92 -4.49 1.81 -2.43
N ALA A 93 -5.75 2.03 -2.80
CA ALA A 93 -6.16 2.02 -4.21
C ALA A 93 -7.45 2.84 -4.39
N ASP A 94 -7.68 3.35 -5.59
CA ASP A 94 -8.80 4.27 -5.94
C ASP A 94 -8.71 5.65 -5.29
N PHE A 95 -7.49 6.17 -5.13
CA PHE A 95 -7.23 7.49 -4.59
C PHE A 95 -6.34 8.30 -5.53
N SER A 96 -6.43 9.63 -5.44
CA SER A 96 -5.46 10.53 -6.04
C SER A 96 -4.07 10.34 -5.41
N SER A 97 -3.05 10.91 -6.05
CA SER A 97 -1.67 10.89 -5.56
C SER A 97 -1.56 11.55 -4.18
N LEU A 98 -2.27 12.66 -4.00
CA LEU A 98 -2.32 13.41 -2.74
C LEU A 98 -3.00 12.60 -1.63
N GLU A 99 -4.18 12.05 -1.88
CA GLU A 99 -4.87 11.19 -0.90
C GLU A 99 -4.05 9.95 -0.55
N SER A 100 -3.41 9.32 -1.56
CA SER A 100 -2.53 8.18 -1.33
C SER A 100 -1.35 8.56 -0.43
N PHE A 101 -0.77 9.75 -0.63
CA PHE A 101 0.27 10.29 0.25
C PHE A 101 -0.23 10.50 1.68
N GLU A 102 -1.41 11.08 1.86
CA GLU A 102 -1.98 11.26 3.19
C GLU A 102 -2.20 9.92 3.90
N PHE A 103 -2.67 8.89 3.19
CA PHE A 103 -2.79 7.56 3.76
C PHE A 103 -1.44 6.95 4.13
N VAL A 104 -0.41 7.15 3.30
CA VAL A 104 0.96 6.71 3.63
C VAL A 104 1.46 7.41 4.89
N LYS A 105 1.31 8.73 5.02
CA LYS A 105 1.71 9.46 6.24
C LYS A 105 0.95 9.00 7.48
N LYS A 106 -0.37 8.85 7.38
CA LYS A 106 -1.19 8.36 8.49
C LYS A 106 -0.79 6.93 8.88
N PHE A 107 -0.52 6.09 7.89
CA PHE A 107 -0.06 4.72 8.10
C PHE A 107 1.32 4.68 8.76
N GLU A 108 2.26 5.53 8.35
CA GLU A 108 3.58 5.70 8.99
C GLU A 108 3.44 5.99 10.48
N SER A 109 2.60 6.97 10.84
CA SER A 109 2.39 7.35 12.25
C SER A 109 1.66 6.30 13.10
N HIS A 110 0.89 5.40 12.48
CA HIS A 110 0.04 4.43 13.20
C HIS A 110 0.37 2.97 12.87
N GLN A 111 1.52 2.72 12.23
CA GLN A 111 1.88 1.43 11.64
C GLN A 111 1.73 0.28 12.64
N GLN A 112 2.24 0.44 13.86
CA GLN A 112 2.20 -0.63 14.86
C GLN A 112 0.78 -0.97 15.29
N THR A 113 -0.05 0.03 15.55
CA THR A 113 -1.46 -0.14 15.93
C THR A 113 -2.25 -0.83 14.83
N ILE A 114 -2.05 -0.41 13.57
CA ILE A 114 -2.69 -1.02 12.40
C ILE A 114 -2.29 -2.49 12.27
N ILE A 115 -0.98 -2.78 12.35
CA ILE A 115 -0.47 -4.16 12.25
C ILE A 115 -1.03 -5.04 13.37
N THR A 116 -1.15 -4.53 14.59
CA THR A 116 -1.74 -5.25 15.72
C THR A 116 -3.22 -5.53 15.48
N LEU A 117 -3.99 -4.53 15.06
CA LEU A 117 -5.42 -4.69 14.72
C LEU A 117 -5.62 -5.78 13.66
N ILE A 118 -4.80 -5.77 12.61
CA ILE A 118 -4.85 -6.77 11.54
C ILE A 118 -4.56 -8.18 12.09
N LYS A 119 -3.55 -8.33 12.95
CA LYS A 119 -3.22 -9.62 13.58
C LYS A 119 -4.39 -10.17 14.39
N GLU A 120 -5.02 -9.33 15.18
CA GLU A 120 -6.19 -9.70 15.99
C GLU A 120 -7.37 -10.13 15.11
N GLU A 121 -7.67 -9.36 14.06
CA GLU A 121 -8.73 -9.70 13.11
C GLU A 121 -8.46 -11.03 12.38
N ILE A 122 -7.20 -11.31 12.04
CA ILE A 122 -6.81 -12.57 11.41
C ILE A 122 -6.95 -13.73 12.40
N ALA A 123 -6.51 -13.55 13.64
CA ALA A 123 -6.59 -14.57 14.69
C ALA A 123 -8.05 -14.90 15.06
N ALA A 124 -8.94 -13.89 15.01
CA ALA A 124 -10.36 -14.06 15.28
C ALA A 124 -11.13 -14.79 14.17
N LYS A 125 -10.58 -14.89 12.95
CA LYS A 125 -11.24 -15.57 11.84
C LYS A 125 -11.19 -17.08 12.02
N LYS A 126 -12.38 -17.71 12.08
CA LYS A 126 -12.54 -19.17 12.19
C LYS A 126 -12.15 -19.94 10.92
N VAL A 127 -12.11 -19.27 9.76
CA VAL A 127 -11.82 -19.89 8.46
C VAL A 127 -10.52 -19.33 7.89
N LYS A 128 -9.63 -20.23 7.48
CA LYS A 128 -8.38 -19.87 6.81
C LYS A 128 -8.69 -19.24 5.45
N GLN A 129 -8.36 -17.96 5.31
CA GLN A 129 -8.56 -17.23 4.06
C GLN A 129 -7.52 -17.61 3.01
N THR A 130 -7.90 -17.54 1.74
CA THR A 130 -6.92 -17.55 0.65
C THR A 130 -6.09 -16.25 0.68
N TYR A 131 -4.91 -16.27 0.06
CA TYR A 131 -4.01 -15.10 0.03
C TYR A 131 -4.69 -13.81 -0.47
N TYR A 132 -5.50 -13.88 -1.53
CA TYR A 132 -6.20 -12.70 -2.02
C TYR A 132 -7.34 -12.25 -1.11
N GLN A 133 -7.95 -13.17 -0.36
CA GLN A 133 -8.98 -12.84 0.64
C GLN A 133 -8.40 -12.29 1.94
N SER A 134 -7.09 -12.47 2.19
CA SER A 134 -6.38 -11.89 3.33
C SER A 134 -5.79 -10.50 3.06
N LEU A 135 -5.96 -9.97 1.85
CA LEU A 135 -5.62 -8.57 1.55
C LEU A 135 -6.57 -7.63 2.31
N PHE A 136 -6.04 -6.52 2.80
CA PHE A 136 -6.81 -5.58 3.60
C PHE A 136 -6.61 -4.13 3.14
N SER A 137 -7.66 -3.32 3.24
CA SER A 137 -7.62 -1.91 2.85
C SER A 137 -7.02 -1.07 3.98
N ILE A 138 -5.91 -0.38 3.71
CA ILE A 138 -5.26 0.52 4.67
C ILE A 138 -6.19 1.67 5.10
N PRO A 139 -6.87 2.40 4.19
CA PRO A 139 -7.82 3.45 4.56
C PRO A 139 -8.86 2.98 5.59
N LYS A 140 -9.49 1.82 5.34
CA LYS A 140 -10.50 1.27 6.27
C LYS A 140 -9.95 0.94 7.66
N HIS A 141 -8.68 0.55 7.77
CA HIS A 141 -8.05 0.26 9.06
C HIS A 141 -7.62 1.55 9.76
N LEU A 142 -7.17 2.55 9.01
CA LEU A 142 -6.91 3.88 9.53
C LEU A 142 -8.16 4.51 10.14
N ASP A 143 -9.31 4.42 9.46
CA ASP A 143 -10.58 4.92 10.00
C ASP A 143 -10.93 4.30 11.36
N LYS A 144 -10.70 2.99 11.51
CA LYS A 144 -10.91 2.29 12.80
C LYS A 144 -9.97 2.78 13.88
N VAL A 145 -8.67 2.92 13.57
CA VAL A 145 -7.67 3.39 14.54
C VAL A 145 -7.98 4.81 15.01
N LEU A 146 -8.29 5.71 14.07
CA LEU A 146 -8.60 7.11 14.40
C LEU A 146 -9.89 7.24 15.22
N ALA A 147 -10.91 6.43 14.92
CA ALA A 147 -12.14 6.38 15.70
C ALA A 147 -11.93 5.83 17.13
N MET A 148 -10.96 4.94 17.34
CA MET A 148 -10.60 4.45 18.68
C MET A 148 -9.90 5.53 19.51
N SER A 149 -8.99 6.31 18.90
CA SER A 149 -8.29 7.40 19.58
C SER A 149 -9.23 8.51 20.06
N GLN A 150 -10.30 8.79 19.32
CA GLN A 150 -11.31 9.80 19.69
C GLN A 150 -12.24 9.39 20.83
N LYS A 151 -12.30 8.09 21.18
CA LYS A 151 -13.13 7.60 22.31
C LYS A 151 -12.43 7.67 23.67
N ILE A 152 -11.15 8.02 23.68
CA ILE A 152 -10.29 8.06 24.88
C ILE A 152 -10.02 9.53 25.31
N SER A 153 -10.47 10.50 24.52
CA SER A 153 -10.44 11.94 24.81
C SER A 153 -11.81 12.42 25.27
#